data_AF-A0A534M096-F1
#
_entry.id   AF-A0A534M096-F1
#
_cell.length_a   1.000
_cell.length_b   1.000
_cell.length_c   1.000
_cell.angle_alpha   90.00
_cell.angle_beta   90.00
_cell.angle_gamma   90.00
#
_symmetry.space_group_name_H-M   'P 1'
#
loop_
_entity.id
_entity.type
_entity.pdbx_description
1 polymer ?
#
loop_
_entity_poly.entity_id
_entity_poly.type
_entity_poly.pdbx_seq_one_letter_code
_entity_poly.pdbx_strand_id
1 'polypeptide(L)'
;MPEAPPAPPAPTGRGRPRSVLGVLSVLVVLLLATGLGVYYFVWTGPVNVAPHVAKALGNGSAFFDLPFLMLYTAPPLAVKGFATSSNASYTSYPDRPSANFTLTWSNVTGTSLPVVFSFTSSNVTARALTFVPGPDGKVRLLPAGVCTSPCTSDTIGYGDTNTGSMGVVAVSVAMGYNVTEMTSTVNSVHATWIQVAYTLTIIHFNAGVPPPFANATAPTPADLVPVGPAVPLSYPKGSSWSYDQNVHDLNLLSQGFANSLGPISIRTPGASLNTTLSCTFAWGPNSDYHIRLSGTNGALVTLQFYVDLRFGSLTVQYVP
;
A
#
# COMPACT_ATOMS: atom_id res chain seq x y z
N MET A 1 -107.00 -51.44 -5.91
CA MET A 1 -105.65 -51.84 -6.36
C MET A 1 -105.41 -51.23 -7.73
N PRO A 2 -104.55 -50.19 -7.84
CA PRO A 2 -104.08 -49.68 -9.13
C PRO A 2 -102.71 -50.25 -9.50
N GLU A 3 -102.50 -50.30 -10.81
CA GLU A 3 -101.49 -50.95 -11.65
C GLU A 3 -100.06 -50.40 -11.47
N ALA A 4 -99.05 -51.27 -11.59
CA ALA A 4 -97.63 -50.91 -11.44
C ALA A 4 -97.04 -50.37 -12.76
N PRO A 5 -96.24 -49.27 -12.76
CA PRO A 5 -95.59 -48.76 -13.96
C PRO A 5 -94.30 -49.53 -14.34
N PRO A 6 -93.89 -49.51 -15.62
CA PRO A 6 -92.79 -50.31 -16.15
C PRO A 6 -91.40 -49.78 -15.77
N ALA A 7 -90.43 -50.70 -15.69
CA ALA A 7 -89.05 -50.44 -15.32
C ALA A 7 -88.26 -49.64 -16.39
N PRO A 8 -87.34 -48.73 -15.99
CA PRO A 8 -86.53 -47.95 -16.93
C PRO A 8 -85.31 -48.73 -17.47
N PRO A 9 -84.79 -48.35 -18.67
CA PRO A 9 -83.68 -49.03 -19.33
C PRO A 9 -82.31 -48.71 -18.72
N ALA A 10 -81.37 -49.66 -18.85
CA ALA A 10 -80.01 -49.56 -18.33
C ALA A 10 -79.17 -48.47 -19.03
N PRO A 11 -78.33 -47.70 -18.30
CA PRO A 11 -77.49 -46.67 -18.89
C PRO A 11 -76.21 -47.24 -19.54
N THR A 12 -76.03 -46.99 -20.83
CA THR A 12 -74.75 -47.13 -21.54
C THR A 12 -73.82 -45.96 -21.23
N GLY A 13 -72.88 -46.17 -20.30
CA GLY A 13 -71.86 -45.18 -19.94
C GLY A 13 -70.68 -45.17 -20.92
N ARG A 14 -70.57 -44.07 -21.69
CA ARG A 14 -69.44 -43.73 -22.58
C ARG A 14 -68.11 -43.67 -21.81
N GLY A 15 -67.10 -44.43 -22.26
CA GLY A 15 -65.73 -44.32 -21.76
C GLY A 15 -65.08 -42.98 -22.12
N ARG A 16 -64.59 -42.25 -21.11
CA ARG A 16 -63.73 -41.07 -21.31
C ARG A 16 -62.40 -41.50 -21.96
N PRO A 17 -61.88 -40.77 -22.95
CA PRO A 17 -60.63 -41.14 -23.62
C PRO A 17 -59.45 -40.98 -22.66
N ARG A 18 -58.71 -42.08 -22.45
CA ARG A 18 -57.52 -42.19 -21.57
C ARG A 18 -56.42 -41.16 -21.86
N SER A 19 -56.42 -40.52 -23.04
CA SER A 19 -55.43 -39.52 -23.45
C SER A 19 -55.53 -38.20 -22.68
N VAL A 20 -56.73 -37.73 -22.33
CA VAL A 20 -56.92 -36.45 -21.60
C VAL A 20 -56.43 -36.57 -20.15
N LEU A 21 -56.61 -37.75 -19.54
CA LEU A 21 -56.10 -38.03 -18.19
C LEU A 21 -54.57 -38.09 -18.16
N GLY A 22 -53.93 -38.67 -19.18
CA GLY A 22 -52.47 -38.75 -19.28
C GLY A 22 -51.82 -37.38 -19.41
N VAL A 23 -52.38 -36.49 -20.24
CA VAL A 23 -51.90 -35.11 -20.40
C VAL A 23 -52.02 -34.31 -19.10
N LEU A 24 -53.17 -34.41 -18.41
CA LEU A 24 -53.37 -33.76 -17.11
C LEU A 24 -52.38 -34.27 -16.05
N SER A 25 -52.07 -35.57 -16.05
CA SER A 25 -51.13 -36.17 -15.12
C SER A 25 -49.71 -35.65 -15.33
N VAL A 26 -49.26 -35.54 -16.59
CA VAL A 26 -47.96 -34.96 -16.95
C VAL A 26 -47.87 -33.48 -16.56
N LEU A 27 -48.96 -32.73 -16.76
CA LEU A 27 -49.02 -31.30 -16.40
C LEU A 27 -48.94 -31.07 -14.88
N VAL A 28 -49.61 -31.92 -14.10
CA VAL A 28 -49.52 -31.91 -12.62
C VAL A 28 -48.12 -32.27 -12.15
N VAL A 29 -47.46 -33.26 -12.75
CA VAL A 29 -46.08 -33.62 -12.41
C VAL A 29 -45.10 -32.50 -12.76
N LEU A 30 -45.27 -31.81 -13.89
CA LEU A 30 -44.47 -30.64 -14.28
C LEU A 30 -44.67 -29.45 -13.34
N LEU A 31 -45.92 -29.19 -12.91
CA LEU A 31 -46.22 -28.14 -11.93
C LEU A 31 -45.66 -28.46 -10.54
N LEU A 32 -45.71 -29.73 -10.11
CA LEU A 32 -45.09 -30.17 -8.87
C LEU A 32 -43.57 -30.11 -8.94
N ALA A 33 -42.95 -30.52 -10.05
CA ALA A 33 -41.51 -30.47 -10.24
C ALA A 33 -40.98 -29.03 -10.29
N THR A 34 -41.70 -28.11 -10.94
CA THR A 34 -41.36 -26.69 -10.94
C THR A 34 -41.60 -26.05 -9.57
N GLY A 35 -42.70 -26.36 -8.89
CA GLY A 35 -42.99 -25.89 -7.53
C GLY A 35 -41.94 -26.37 -6.51
N LEU A 36 -41.57 -27.65 -6.56
CA LEU A 36 -40.51 -28.22 -5.70
C LEU A 36 -39.13 -27.68 -6.06
N GLY A 37 -38.84 -27.46 -7.35
CA GLY A 37 -37.59 -26.87 -7.81
C GLY A 37 -37.43 -25.42 -7.35
N VAL A 38 -38.50 -24.61 -7.41
CA VAL A 38 -38.52 -23.23 -6.89
C VAL A 38 -38.44 -23.23 -5.37
N TYR A 39 -39.17 -24.11 -4.69
CA TYR A 39 -39.10 -24.24 -3.23
C TYR A 39 -37.68 -24.61 -2.77
N TYR A 40 -37.06 -25.62 -3.40
CA TYR A 40 -35.69 -26.01 -3.14
C TYR A 40 -34.72 -24.87 -3.42
N PHE A 41 -34.82 -24.18 -4.57
CA PHE A 41 -33.95 -23.05 -4.88
C PHE A 41 -34.13 -21.85 -3.95
N VAL A 42 -35.35 -21.60 -3.44
CA VAL A 42 -35.60 -20.51 -2.46
C VAL A 42 -35.08 -20.87 -1.07
N TRP A 43 -35.14 -22.14 -0.68
CA TRP A 43 -34.72 -22.61 0.66
C TRP A 43 -33.26 -23.05 0.75
N THR A 44 -32.68 -23.54 -0.34
CA THR A 44 -31.30 -24.03 -0.43
C THR A 44 -30.45 -23.23 -1.43
N GLY A 45 -31.01 -22.19 -2.03
CA GLY A 45 -30.27 -21.28 -2.88
C GLY A 45 -29.15 -20.59 -2.11
N PRO A 46 -28.09 -20.15 -2.79
CA PRO A 46 -26.97 -19.51 -2.13
C PRO A 46 -27.44 -18.23 -1.42
N VAL A 47 -27.44 -18.25 -0.09
CA VAL A 47 -27.66 -17.05 0.72
C VAL A 47 -26.39 -16.20 0.64
N ASN A 48 -26.47 -15.13 -0.14
CA ASN A 48 -25.41 -14.16 -0.30
C ASN A 48 -25.82 -12.88 0.44
N VAL A 49 -25.28 -12.71 1.64
CA VAL A 49 -25.39 -11.47 2.41
C VAL A 49 -24.11 -10.68 2.20
N ALA A 50 -24.25 -9.49 1.61
CA ALA A 50 -23.16 -8.57 1.39
C ALA A 50 -22.45 -8.20 2.71
N PRO A 51 -21.15 -7.86 2.67
CA PRO A 51 -20.43 -7.32 3.82
C PRO A 51 -21.20 -6.17 4.48
N HIS A 52 -21.46 -6.30 5.78
CA HIS A 52 -22.13 -5.26 6.58
C HIS A 52 -21.53 -5.21 7.98
N VAL A 53 -21.71 -4.06 8.64
CA VAL A 53 -21.26 -3.84 10.01
C VAL A 53 -22.13 -4.66 10.95
N ALA A 54 -21.52 -5.64 11.63
CA ALA A 54 -22.18 -6.38 12.70
C ALA A 54 -22.09 -5.63 14.03
N LYS A 55 -20.94 -4.98 14.29
CA LYS A 55 -20.72 -4.25 15.54
C LYS A 55 -19.70 -3.12 15.37
N ALA A 56 -19.99 -1.95 15.94
CA ALA A 56 -18.99 -0.89 16.11
C ALA A 56 -18.11 -1.22 17.34
N LEU A 57 -16.79 -1.25 17.16
CA LEU A 57 -15.84 -1.52 18.25
C LEU A 57 -15.24 -0.24 18.82
N GLY A 58 -15.16 0.81 18.00
CA GLY A 58 -14.87 2.16 18.43
C GLY A 58 -14.17 2.98 17.35
N ASN A 59 -13.70 4.15 17.74
CA ASN A 59 -12.99 5.09 16.88
C ASN A 59 -11.88 5.78 17.67
N GLY A 60 -10.93 6.38 16.97
CA GLY A 60 -9.83 7.09 17.61
C GLY A 60 -8.86 7.72 16.62
N SER A 61 -7.73 8.15 17.16
CA SER A 61 -6.60 8.66 16.39
C SER A 61 -5.29 8.06 16.87
N ALA A 62 -4.32 8.02 15.98
CA ALA A 62 -2.93 7.66 16.27
C ALA A 62 -2.01 8.67 15.58
N PHE A 63 -0.86 8.92 16.19
CA PHE A 63 0.16 9.81 15.65
C PHE A 63 1.46 9.04 15.54
N PHE A 64 2.13 9.16 14.41
CA PHE A 64 3.42 8.52 14.18
C PHE A 64 4.22 9.30 13.15
N ASP A 65 5.54 9.18 13.22
CA ASP A 65 6.45 9.71 12.22
C ASP A 65 6.82 8.61 11.22
N LEU A 66 6.69 8.90 9.94
CA LEU A 66 7.02 8.02 8.82
C LEU A 66 8.30 8.51 8.15
N PRO A 67 9.48 7.93 8.46
CA PRO A 67 10.69 8.21 7.71
C PRO A 67 10.62 7.46 6.38
N PHE A 68 10.98 8.15 5.29
CA PHE A 68 10.93 7.56 3.95
C PHE A 68 12.24 7.75 3.17
N LEU A 69 13.17 8.59 3.64
CA LEU A 69 14.45 8.79 2.97
C LEU A 69 15.55 9.15 3.98
N MET A 70 16.77 8.69 3.69
CA MET A 70 18.00 9.15 4.36
C MET A 70 18.85 9.99 3.39
N LEU A 71 19.43 11.06 3.91
CA LEU A 71 20.38 11.91 3.20
C LEU A 71 21.75 11.67 3.82
N TYR A 72 22.67 11.12 3.04
CA TYR A 72 24.03 10.83 3.48
C TYR A 72 25.01 11.67 2.68
N THR A 73 25.70 12.58 3.34
CA THR A 73 26.81 13.31 2.72
C THR A 73 28.14 12.63 3.05
N ALA A 74 29.15 12.86 2.21
CA ALA A 74 30.45 12.25 2.39
C ALA A 74 31.12 12.75 3.69
N PRO A 75 31.85 11.89 4.44
CA PRO A 75 32.72 12.34 5.52
C PRO A 75 33.74 13.39 5.03
N PRO A 76 34.35 14.20 5.92
CA PRO A 76 35.36 15.16 5.49
C PRO A 76 36.55 14.49 4.81
N LEU A 77 36.94 14.99 3.62
CA LEU A 77 38.19 14.63 2.98
C LEU A 77 39.26 15.69 3.28
N ALA A 78 40.52 15.26 3.49
CA ALA A 78 41.66 16.14 3.76
C ALA A 78 42.15 16.86 2.48
N VAL A 79 41.25 17.58 1.80
CA VAL A 79 41.54 18.43 0.63
C VAL A 79 41.05 19.85 0.87
N LYS A 80 41.61 20.81 0.13
CA LYS A 80 41.23 22.23 0.30
C LYS A 80 39.84 22.48 -0.27
N GLY A 81 38.98 23.15 0.49
CA GLY A 81 37.65 23.53 0.00
C GLY A 81 36.76 22.33 -0.31
N PHE A 82 36.92 21.24 0.44
CA PHE A 82 36.05 20.08 0.32
C PHE A 82 34.59 20.48 0.55
N ALA A 83 33.72 20.07 -0.37
CA ALA A 83 32.29 20.20 -0.23
C ALA A 83 31.63 18.89 -0.68
N THR A 84 30.49 18.60 -0.08
CA THR A 84 29.68 17.43 -0.43
C THR A 84 28.21 17.79 -0.36
N SER A 85 27.40 17.12 -1.16
CA SER A 85 25.95 17.20 -1.06
C SER A 85 25.33 15.88 -1.43
N SER A 86 24.20 15.56 -0.80
CA SER A 86 23.28 14.52 -1.24
C SER A 86 21.97 15.17 -1.63
N ASN A 87 21.41 14.80 -2.77
CA ASN A 87 20.12 15.32 -3.23
C ASN A 87 19.26 14.20 -3.78
N ALA A 88 18.02 14.13 -3.32
CA ALA A 88 16.98 13.30 -3.89
C ALA A 88 15.94 14.20 -4.57
N SER A 89 15.50 13.82 -5.76
CA SER A 89 14.43 14.51 -6.47
C SER A 89 13.34 13.55 -6.92
N TYR A 90 12.11 14.05 -6.96
CA TYR A 90 10.93 13.31 -7.38
C TYR A 90 10.14 14.21 -8.33
N THR A 91 9.98 13.77 -9.56
CA THR A 91 9.23 14.49 -10.59
C THR A 91 8.00 13.68 -10.99
N SER A 92 6.84 14.33 -10.96
CA SER A 92 5.54 13.75 -11.34
C SER A 92 5.03 14.41 -12.61
N TYR A 93 4.60 13.62 -13.59
CA TYR A 93 3.94 14.06 -14.82
C TYR A 93 2.50 13.49 -14.88
N PRO A 94 1.61 14.03 -15.73
CA PRO A 94 0.23 13.53 -15.86
C PRO A 94 0.10 12.07 -16.27
N ASP A 95 1.01 11.60 -17.12
CA ASP A 95 1.05 10.26 -17.69
C ASP A 95 2.11 9.35 -17.04
N ARG A 96 3.02 9.95 -16.27
CA ARG A 96 4.21 9.29 -15.71
C ARG A 96 4.41 9.78 -14.27
N PRO A 97 3.77 9.14 -13.27
CA PRO A 97 3.94 9.53 -11.88
C PRO A 97 5.40 9.34 -11.43
N SER A 98 5.80 10.06 -10.38
CA SER A 98 7.10 9.82 -9.75
C SER A 98 7.15 8.47 -9.03
N ALA A 99 8.34 8.10 -8.55
CA ALA A 99 8.47 7.02 -7.59
C ALA A 99 7.66 7.34 -6.32
N ASN A 100 7.16 6.29 -5.68
CA ASN A 100 6.28 6.39 -4.53
C ASN A 100 6.67 5.39 -3.46
N PHE A 101 6.28 5.70 -2.23
CA PHE A 101 6.50 4.86 -1.07
C PHE A 101 5.20 4.12 -0.76
N THR A 102 5.22 2.80 -0.89
CA THR A 102 4.06 1.95 -0.63
C THR A 102 4.04 1.53 0.83
N LEU A 103 2.95 1.86 1.52
CA LEU A 103 2.71 1.56 2.92
C LEU A 103 1.79 0.35 3.04
N THR A 104 2.20 -0.62 3.87
CA THR A 104 1.47 -1.86 4.11
C THR A 104 1.40 -2.15 5.60
N TRP A 105 0.18 -2.38 6.10
CA TRP A 105 -0.04 -2.83 7.47
C TRP A 105 0.22 -4.33 7.58
N SER A 106 0.90 -4.75 8.64
CA SER A 106 1.27 -6.15 8.88
C SER A 106 1.34 -6.47 10.38
N ASN A 107 1.56 -7.75 10.71
CA ASN A 107 1.79 -8.24 12.08
C ASN A 107 0.71 -7.80 13.08
N VAL A 108 -0.56 -7.90 12.69
CA VAL A 108 -1.67 -7.50 13.56
C VAL A 108 -1.85 -8.49 14.70
N THR A 109 -1.89 -7.99 15.93
CA THR A 109 -2.11 -8.76 17.15
C THR A 109 -3.18 -8.11 18.02
N GLY A 110 -3.71 -8.83 19.00
CA GLY A 110 -4.78 -8.35 19.90
C GLY A 110 -6.20 -8.77 19.49
N THR A 111 -6.33 -9.63 18.48
CA THR A 111 -7.59 -10.24 18.06
C THR A 111 -7.33 -11.62 17.44
N SER A 112 -8.33 -12.50 17.50
CA SER A 112 -8.34 -13.79 16.78
C SER A 112 -9.02 -13.70 15.41
N LEU A 113 -9.69 -12.57 15.11
CA LEU A 113 -10.35 -12.34 13.83
C LEU A 113 -9.36 -11.78 12.80
N PRO A 114 -9.50 -12.10 11.50
CA PRO A 114 -8.75 -11.43 10.43
C PRO A 114 -8.97 -9.91 10.50
N VAL A 115 -7.95 -9.13 10.13
CA VAL A 115 -8.02 -7.66 10.13
C VAL A 115 -7.81 -7.13 8.72
N VAL A 116 -8.72 -6.27 8.27
CA VAL A 116 -8.70 -5.61 6.97
C VAL A 116 -8.58 -4.10 7.17
N PHE A 117 -7.53 -3.52 6.60
CA PHE A 117 -7.31 -2.08 6.58
C PHE A 117 -7.96 -1.46 5.35
N SER A 118 -8.81 -0.46 5.54
CA SER A 118 -9.51 0.25 4.47
C SER A 118 -9.13 1.72 4.49
N PHE A 119 -8.23 2.11 3.60
CA PHE A 119 -7.79 3.50 3.48
C PHE A 119 -8.81 4.34 2.73
N THR A 120 -9.09 5.54 3.24
CA THR A 120 -9.83 6.58 2.53
C THR A 120 -8.96 7.83 2.43
N SER A 121 -8.70 8.31 1.22
CA SER A 121 -8.02 9.59 0.99
C SER A 121 -9.05 10.69 0.81
N SER A 122 -8.86 11.80 1.51
CA SER A 122 -9.64 13.03 1.31
C SER A 122 -9.09 13.91 0.18
N ASN A 123 -7.88 13.65 -0.33
CA ASN A 123 -7.20 14.56 -1.26
C ASN A 123 -6.31 13.84 -2.29
N VAL A 124 -6.96 13.20 -3.26
CA VAL A 124 -6.31 12.46 -4.35
C VAL A 124 -5.77 13.34 -5.48
N THR A 125 -5.96 14.66 -5.42
CA THR A 125 -5.54 15.62 -6.47
C THR A 125 -4.50 16.63 -5.97
N ALA A 126 -3.94 16.43 -4.78
CA ALA A 126 -2.97 17.34 -4.22
C ALA A 126 -1.67 17.35 -5.04
N ARG A 127 -1.23 18.53 -5.48
CA ARG A 127 0.08 18.79 -6.13
C ARG A 127 1.23 18.97 -5.12
N ALA A 128 1.10 18.33 -3.97
CA ALA A 128 2.06 18.37 -2.89
C ALA A 128 2.15 16.97 -2.26
N LEU A 129 3.15 16.76 -1.43
CA LEU A 129 3.34 15.55 -0.64
C LEU A 129 2.00 15.06 -0.06
N THR A 130 1.56 13.86 -0.46
CA THR A 130 0.21 13.37 -0.12
C THR A 130 0.12 11.84 -0.10
N PHE A 131 -0.91 11.33 0.58
CA PHE A 131 -1.29 9.92 0.58
C PHE A 131 -2.44 9.65 -0.39
N VAL A 132 -2.26 8.66 -1.26
CA VAL A 132 -3.29 8.20 -2.21
C VAL A 132 -3.55 6.71 -2.06
N PRO A 133 -4.74 6.22 -2.45
CA PRO A 133 -5.01 4.80 -2.51
C PRO A 133 -4.00 4.07 -3.42
N GLY A 134 -3.53 2.91 -2.96
CA GLY A 134 -2.75 1.95 -3.73
C GLY A 134 -3.57 0.69 -4.07
N PRO A 135 -2.99 -0.22 -4.88
CA PRO A 135 -3.61 -1.51 -5.14
C PRO A 135 -3.69 -2.37 -3.88
N ASP A 136 -4.63 -3.33 -3.87
CA ASP A 136 -4.76 -4.35 -2.82
C ASP A 136 -4.85 -3.81 -1.37
N GLY A 137 -5.50 -2.66 -1.19
CA GLY A 137 -5.68 -2.03 0.12
C GLY A 137 -4.42 -1.34 0.69
N LYS A 138 -3.35 -1.23 -0.10
CA LYS A 138 -2.13 -0.49 0.27
C LYS A 138 -2.33 1.01 0.13
N VAL A 139 -1.43 1.78 0.73
CA VAL A 139 -1.40 3.25 0.59
C VAL A 139 -0.11 3.66 -0.09
N ARG A 140 -0.16 4.71 -0.90
CA ARG A 140 1.06 5.28 -1.51
C ARG A 140 1.26 6.70 -1.00
N LEU A 141 2.46 6.98 -0.50
CA LEU A 141 2.95 8.34 -0.27
C LEU A 141 3.63 8.82 -1.55
N LEU A 142 3.19 9.97 -2.06
CA LEU A 142 3.69 10.59 -3.28
C LEU A 142 4.49 11.85 -2.91
N PRO A 143 5.84 11.86 -3.01
CA PRO A 143 6.66 13.00 -2.64
C PRO A 143 6.29 14.31 -3.35
N ALA A 144 6.17 14.24 -4.67
CA ALA A 144 5.81 15.36 -5.54
C ALA A 144 4.29 15.58 -5.67
N GLY A 145 3.48 14.76 -5.00
CA GLY A 145 2.03 14.75 -5.18
C GLY A 145 1.57 14.18 -6.53
N VAL A 146 0.33 14.51 -6.89
CA VAL A 146 -0.34 14.07 -8.11
C VAL A 146 -0.34 15.20 -9.12
N CYS A 147 0.39 15.01 -10.22
CA CYS A 147 0.33 15.91 -11.36
C CYS A 147 -0.84 15.49 -12.25
N THR A 148 -1.93 16.26 -12.26
CA THR A 148 -3.04 16.07 -13.22
C THR A 148 -3.19 17.31 -14.10
N SER A 149 -3.62 17.12 -15.36
CA SER A 149 -3.88 18.22 -16.29
C SER A 149 -4.65 19.37 -15.61
N PRO A 150 -4.24 20.64 -15.78
CA PRO A 150 -3.25 21.15 -16.73
C PRO A 150 -1.79 21.14 -16.22
N CYS A 151 -1.46 20.36 -15.17
CA CYS A 151 -0.08 20.18 -14.71
C CYS A 151 0.78 19.63 -15.85
N THR A 152 1.94 20.23 -16.11
CA THR A 152 2.93 19.71 -17.05
C THR A 152 3.94 18.80 -16.34
N SER A 153 4.43 19.26 -15.19
CA SER A 153 5.29 18.51 -14.28
C SER A 153 5.35 19.22 -12.92
N ASP A 154 5.42 18.46 -11.84
CA ASP A 154 5.78 18.98 -10.52
C ASP A 154 7.00 18.22 -10.00
N THR A 155 8.01 18.97 -9.52
CA THR A 155 9.26 18.41 -8.98
C THR A 155 9.45 18.89 -7.55
N ILE A 156 9.79 17.95 -6.67
CA ILE A 156 10.26 18.24 -5.32
C ILE A 156 11.66 17.66 -5.13
N GLY A 157 12.49 18.37 -4.37
CA GLY A 157 13.85 17.94 -4.02
C GLY A 157 14.09 18.03 -2.52
N TYR A 158 14.88 17.09 -2.00
CA TYR A 158 15.38 17.07 -0.63
C TYR A 158 16.90 16.93 -0.68
N GLY A 159 17.63 17.75 0.06
CA GLY A 159 19.07 17.65 0.05
C GLY A 159 19.72 18.16 1.33
N ASP A 160 20.97 17.75 1.50
CA ASP A 160 21.85 18.17 2.58
C ASP A 160 23.23 18.48 2.00
N THR A 161 23.91 19.46 2.59
CA THR A 161 25.23 19.94 2.20
C THR A 161 26.21 19.96 3.38
N ASN A 162 25.74 19.65 4.59
CA ASN A 162 26.59 19.56 5.76
C ASN A 162 27.53 18.36 5.59
N THR A 163 28.81 18.54 5.83
CA THR A 163 29.80 17.47 5.61
C THR A 163 29.67 16.36 6.65
N GLY A 164 29.68 15.11 6.21
CA GLY A 164 29.57 13.92 7.07
C GLY A 164 28.24 13.81 7.82
N SER A 165 27.19 14.46 7.31
CA SER A 165 25.87 14.45 7.92
C SER A 165 25.06 13.22 7.51
N MET A 166 24.15 12.86 8.40
CA MET A 166 23.10 11.88 8.16
C MET A 166 21.79 12.58 8.50
N GLY A 167 20.93 12.79 7.50
CA GLY A 167 19.66 13.49 7.65
C GLY A 167 18.47 12.58 7.35
N VAL A 168 17.52 12.49 8.27
CA VAL A 168 16.26 11.80 8.07
C VAL A 168 15.26 12.75 7.39
N VAL A 169 14.58 12.26 6.36
CA VAL A 169 13.39 12.92 5.79
C VAL A 169 12.17 12.08 6.14
N ALA A 170 11.20 12.74 6.78
CA ALA A 170 10.04 12.10 7.37
C ALA A 170 8.81 13.00 7.34
N VAL A 171 7.63 12.39 7.45
CA VAL A 171 6.38 13.09 7.72
C VAL A 171 5.80 12.67 9.05
N SER A 172 5.37 13.63 9.85
CA SER A 172 4.52 13.36 11.00
C SER A 172 3.08 13.20 10.51
N VAL A 173 2.45 12.10 10.89
CA VAL A 173 1.16 11.66 10.36
C VAL A 173 0.15 11.56 11.49
N ALA A 174 -1.02 12.17 11.28
CA ALA A 174 -2.22 11.89 12.06
C ALA A 174 -3.08 10.86 11.31
N MET A 175 -3.32 9.72 11.94
CA MET A 175 -4.21 8.68 11.46
C MET A 175 -5.52 8.75 12.23
N GLY A 176 -6.62 9.07 11.55
CA GLY A 176 -7.97 8.91 12.10
C GLY A 176 -8.50 7.53 11.73
N TYR A 177 -9.15 6.82 12.65
CA TYR A 177 -9.68 5.48 12.37
C TYR A 177 -11.01 5.17 13.04
N ASN A 178 -11.77 4.30 12.39
CA ASN A 178 -12.96 3.62 12.89
C ASN A 178 -12.74 2.12 12.79
N VAL A 179 -13.06 1.40 13.87
CA VAL A 179 -12.92 -0.05 13.96
C VAL A 179 -14.30 -0.68 14.08
N THR A 180 -14.62 -1.58 13.16
CA THR A 180 -15.90 -2.28 13.10
C THR A 180 -15.66 -3.77 12.92
N GLU A 181 -16.49 -4.59 13.57
CA GLU A 181 -16.65 -5.99 13.23
C GLU A 181 -17.61 -6.10 12.04
N MET A 182 -17.13 -6.74 10.98
CA MET A 182 -17.87 -6.95 9.74
C MET A 182 -18.25 -8.41 9.62
N THR A 183 -19.41 -8.68 9.04
CA THR A 183 -19.81 -10.04 8.68
C THR A 183 -20.30 -10.09 7.24
N SER A 184 -20.08 -11.24 6.59
CA SER A 184 -20.68 -11.57 5.30
C SER A 184 -21.05 -13.04 5.26
N THR A 185 -21.97 -13.39 4.37
CA THR A 185 -22.32 -14.79 4.10
C THR A 185 -22.31 -14.98 2.59
N VAL A 186 -21.52 -15.92 2.08
CA VAL A 186 -21.48 -16.24 0.65
C VAL A 186 -21.61 -17.74 0.50
N ASN A 187 -22.61 -18.21 -0.23
CA ASN A 187 -22.89 -19.64 -0.41
C ASN A 187 -22.91 -20.41 0.93
N SER A 188 -23.55 -19.84 1.96
CA SER A 188 -23.61 -20.40 3.33
C SER A 188 -22.27 -20.46 4.09
N VAL A 189 -21.19 -19.89 3.54
CA VAL A 189 -19.94 -19.66 4.26
C VAL A 189 -20.02 -18.31 4.97
N HIS A 190 -19.98 -18.33 6.30
CA HIS A 190 -19.94 -17.13 7.13
C HIS A 190 -18.50 -16.65 7.32
N ALA A 191 -18.26 -15.37 7.07
CA ALA A 191 -16.97 -14.75 7.35
C ALA A 191 -17.17 -13.56 8.29
N THR A 192 -16.32 -13.48 9.32
CA THR A 192 -16.27 -12.37 10.27
C THR A 192 -14.85 -11.83 10.32
N TRP A 193 -14.69 -10.51 10.26
CA TRP A 193 -13.38 -9.86 10.33
C TRP A 193 -13.49 -8.49 11.01
N ILE A 194 -12.37 -7.97 11.47
CA ILE A 194 -12.25 -6.58 11.92
C ILE A 194 -11.86 -5.72 10.72
N GLN A 195 -12.64 -4.66 10.47
CA GLN A 195 -12.29 -3.63 9.52
C GLN A 195 -11.81 -2.39 10.25
N VAL A 196 -10.61 -1.94 9.91
CA VAL A 196 -10.05 -0.65 10.33
C VAL A 196 -10.18 0.30 9.14
N ALA A 197 -11.23 1.12 9.13
CA ALA A 197 -11.37 2.20 8.16
C ALA A 197 -10.58 3.41 8.65
N TYR A 198 -9.65 3.93 7.86
CA TYR A 198 -8.74 4.98 8.30
C TYR A 198 -8.43 6.01 7.23
N THR A 199 -8.02 7.19 7.71
CA THR A 199 -7.47 8.29 6.91
C THR A 199 -6.07 8.61 7.42
N LEU A 200 -5.23 9.17 6.56
CA LEU A 200 -3.90 9.67 6.92
C LEU A 200 -3.81 11.14 6.54
N THR A 201 -3.36 11.98 7.46
CA THR A 201 -3.13 13.41 7.24
C THR A 201 -1.70 13.76 7.64
N ILE A 202 -0.98 14.43 6.75
CA ILE A 202 0.34 14.96 7.06
C ILE A 202 0.14 16.20 7.92
N ILE A 203 0.65 16.17 9.15
CA ILE A 203 0.59 17.29 10.09
C ILE A 203 1.89 18.10 10.10
N HIS A 204 3.01 17.46 9.77
CA HIS A 204 4.31 18.12 9.70
C HIS A 204 5.24 17.41 8.72
N PHE A 205 6.12 18.18 8.09
CA PHE A 205 7.18 17.67 7.22
C PHE A 205 8.53 17.98 7.85
N ASN A 206 9.35 16.95 8.01
CA ASN A 206 10.68 17.01 8.61
C ASN A 206 11.72 16.67 7.54
N ALA A 207 12.73 17.52 7.36
CA ALA A 207 13.85 17.25 6.45
C ALA A 207 15.18 17.56 7.13
N GLY A 208 16.15 16.66 6.96
CA GLY A 208 17.51 16.85 7.48
C GLY A 208 17.62 16.67 9.00
N VAL A 209 16.68 15.94 9.63
CA VAL A 209 16.74 15.71 11.08
C VAL A 209 17.81 14.65 11.39
N PRO A 210 18.75 14.89 12.32
CA PRO A 210 19.77 13.88 12.65
C PRO A 210 19.15 12.59 13.22
N PRO A 211 19.65 11.39 12.87
CA PRO A 211 19.24 10.15 13.52
C PRO A 211 19.78 10.10 14.97
N PRO A 212 19.08 9.41 15.90
CA PRO A 212 17.85 8.65 15.67
C PRO A 212 16.60 9.55 15.60
N PHE A 213 15.78 9.34 14.57
CA PHE A 213 14.48 10.02 14.43
C PHE A 213 13.47 9.08 13.75
N ALA A 214 12.25 8.98 14.27
CA ALA A 214 11.17 8.16 13.68
C ALA A 214 11.52 6.68 13.44
N ASN A 215 12.38 6.07 14.29
CA ASN A 215 12.99 4.74 14.10
C ASN A 215 14.03 4.63 12.96
N ALA A 216 14.35 5.71 12.26
CA ALA A 216 15.50 5.76 11.39
C ALA A 216 16.78 5.95 12.23
N THR A 217 17.73 5.05 12.06
CA THR A 217 19.05 5.07 12.72
C THR A 217 20.15 5.14 11.68
N ALA A 218 21.37 5.46 12.12
CA ALA A 218 22.56 5.25 11.32
C ALA A 218 22.60 3.80 10.78
N PRO A 219 23.02 3.58 9.51
CA PRO A 219 23.05 2.26 8.92
C PRO A 219 24.17 1.41 9.55
N THR A 220 23.88 0.13 9.75
CA THR A 220 24.87 -0.88 10.10
C THR A 220 25.48 -1.48 8.82
N PRO A 221 26.61 -2.21 8.90
CA PRO A 221 27.17 -2.88 7.72
C PRO A 221 26.20 -3.85 7.04
N ALA A 222 25.22 -4.42 7.75
CA ALA A 222 24.20 -5.29 7.18
C ALA A 222 23.13 -4.52 6.37
N ASP A 223 22.98 -3.22 6.63
CA ASP A 223 22.06 -2.34 5.90
C ASP A 223 22.68 -1.80 4.60
N LEU A 224 24.00 -1.97 4.41
CA LEU A 224 24.76 -1.37 3.31
C LEU A 224 25.23 -2.43 2.32
N VAL A 225 24.92 -2.22 1.04
CA VAL A 225 25.43 -3.05 -0.06
C VAL A 225 26.31 -2.20 -0.96
N PRO A 226 27.55 -2.62 -1.27
CA PRO A 226 28.42 -1.88 -2.19
C PRO A 226 27.81 -1.83 -3.58
N VAL A 227 27.89 -0.67 -4.23
CA VAL A 227 27.36 -0.42 -5.57
C VAL A 227 28.46 0.07 -6.49
N GLY A 228 28.63 -0.62 -7.62
CA GLY A 228 29.72 -0.37 -8.56
C GLY A 228 31.12 -0.72 -8.00
N PRO A 229 32.15 -0.64 -8.85
CA PRO A 229 33.53 -0.79 -8.42
C PRO A 229 34.00 0.43 -7.61
N ALA A 230 35.05 0.24 -6.82
CA ALA A 230 35.73 1.35 -6.16
C ALA A 230 36.29 2.34 -7.20
N VAL A 231 36.14 3.64 -6.93
CA VAL A 231 36.45 4.73 -7.85
C VAL A 231 37.70 5.48 -7.38
N PRO A 232 38.84 5.32 -8.07
CA PRO A 232 40.04 6.10 -7.76
C PRO A 232 39.91 7.52 -8.31
N LEU A 233 39.99 8.51 -7.42
CA LEU A 233 40.12 9.91 -7.78
C LEU A 233 41.58 10.32 -7.70
N SER A 234 42.15 10.75 -8.82
CA SER A 234 43.53 11.22 -8.92
C SER A 234 43.57 12.55 -9.67
N TYR A 235 43.45 13.64 -8.93
CA TYR A 235 43.53 15.01 -9.44
C TYR A 235 44.84 15.67 -8.99
N PRO A 236 45.60 16.28 -9.91
CA PRO A 236 46.89 16.87 -9.57
C PRO A 236 46.73 18.09 -8.66
N LYS A 237 47.79 18.37 -7.89
CA LYS A 237 47.88 19.58 -7.05
C LYS A 237 47.68 20.83 -7.91
N GLY A 238 46.93 21.80 -7.40
CA GLY A 238 46.55 23.01 -8.13
C GLY A 238 45.26 22.91 -8.95
N SER A 239 44.67 21.72 -9.12
CA SER A 239 43.40 21.56 -9.87
C SER A 239 42.18 21.58 -8.95
N SER A 240 41.06 22.10 -9.46
CA SER A 240 39.73 21.88 -8.90
C SER A 240 39.14 20.57 -9.44
N TRP A 241 38.25 19.95 -8.66
CA TRP A 241 37.61 18.69 -9.04
C TRP A 241 36.19 18.61 -8.51
N SER A 242 35.37 17.82 -9.20
CA SER A 242 34.01 17.46 -8.80
C SER A 242 33.74 16.05 -9.26
N TYR A 243 33.08 15.28 -8.42
CA TYR A 243 32.61 13.93 -8.72
C TYR A 243 31.14 13.84 -8.35
N ASP A 244 30.34 13.20 -9.20
CA ASP A 244 28.91 13.03 -9.02
C ASP A 244 28.58 11.56 -9.25
N GLN A 245 27.87 10.95 -8.30
CA GLN A 245 27.36 9.60 -8.43
C GLN A 245 25.84 9.65 -8.37
N ASN A 246 25.22 9.19 -9.45
CA ASN A 246 23.77 9.14 -9.59
C ASN A 246 23.25 7.70 -9.39
N VAL A 247 22.03 7.56 -8.90
CA VAL A 247 21.36 6.25 -8.74
C VAL A 247 21.02 5.59 -10.07
N HIS A 248 20.79 6.36 -11.14
CA HIS A 248 20.52 5.88 -12.50
C HIS A 248 21.77 5.32 -13.19
N ASP A 249 22.96 5.74 -12.75
CA ASP A 249 24.24 5.17 -13.22
C ASP A 249 24.53 3.82 -12.57
N LEU A 250 23.71 3.43 -11.59
CA LEU A 250 23.82 2.19 -10.84
C LEU A 250 22.68 1.27 -11.26
N ASN A 251 22.91 -0.04 -11.32
CA ASN A 251 21.89 -1.05 -11.62
C ASN A 251 20.90 -1.24 -10.44
N LEU A 252 20.37 -0.13 -9.90
CA LEU A 252 19.48 -0.05 -8.74
C LEU A 252 18.02 0.20 -9.15
N LEU A 253 17.77 0.49 -10.43
CA LEU A 253 16.42 0.64 -10.96
C LEU A 253 15.66 -0.67 -10.77
N SER A 254 14.48 -0.59 -10.14
CA SER A 254 13.62 -1.73 -9.78
C SER A 254 14.06 -2.58 -8.58
N GLN A 255 15.17 -2.25 -7.90
CA GLN A 255 15.47 -2.87 -6.60
C GLN A 255 14.50 -2.33 -5.55
N GLY A 256 13.90 -3.26 -4.78
CA GLY A 256 13.02 -2.91 -3.67
C GLY A 256 13.81 -2.61 -2.41
N PHE A 257 13.49 -1.49 -1.78
CA PHE A 257 13.97 -1.06 -0.47
C PHE A 257 12.82 -1.08 0.52
N ALA A 258 13.11 -1.41 1.78
CA ALA A 258 12.06 -1.54 2.78
C ALA A 258 12.52 -1.10 4.18
N ASN A 259 11.71 -0.29 4.83
CA ASN A 259 11.81 0.00 6.25
C ASN A 259 10.46 -0.29 6.92
N SER A 260 10.48 -0.54 8.23
CA SER A 260 9.25 -0.69 9.01
C SER A 260 9.24 0.30 10.16
N LEU A 261 8.08 0.92 10.35
CA LEU A 261 7.79 1.61 11.60
C LEU A 261 7.67 0.56 12.69
N GLY A 262 8.08 0.91 13.91
CA GLY A 262 7.80 0.11 15.09
C GLY A 262 6.28 -0.12 15.29
N PRO A 263 5.90 -0.84 16.35
CA PRO A 263 4.50 -1.16 16.61
C PRO A 263 3.65 0.11 16.78
N ILE A 264 2.55 0.17 16.03
CA ILE A 264 1.49 1.18 16.13
C ILE A 264 0.29 0.54 16.82
N SER A 265 -0.17 1.16 17.89
CA SER A 265 -1.36 0.72 18.63
C SER A 265 -2.61 1.44 18.14
N ILE A 266 -3.60 0.68 17.71
CA ILE A 266 -4.96 1.13 17.38
C ILE A 266 -5.82 0.78 18.59
N ARG A 267 -6.16 1.80 19.38
CA ARG A 267 -6.86 1.63 20.64
C ARG A 267 -8.31 2.03 20.48
N THR A 268 -9.21 1.13 20.87
CA THR A 268 -10.63 1.41 20.98
C THR A 268 -11.14 0.95 22.34
N PRO A 269 -12.29 1.46 22.83
CA PRO A 269 -12.87 1.00 24.09
C PRO A 269 -13.15 -0.51 24.14
N GLY A 270 -13.41 -1.14 22.99
CA GLY A 270 -13.74 -2.57 22.89
C GLY A 270 -12.63 -3.49 22.36
N ALA A 271 -11.55 -2.95 21.78
CA ALA A 271 -10.46 -3.72 21.20
C ALA A 271 -9.16 -2.90 21.14
N SER A 272 -8.02 -3.56 21.35
CA SER A 272 -6.71 -2.95 21.12
C SER A 272 -5.95 -3.82 20.12
N LEU A 273 -5.63 -3.23 18.97
CA LEU A 273 -4.81 -3.90 17.96
C LEU A 273 -3.41 -3.30 18.00
N ASN A 274 -2.38 -4.14 17.95
CA ASN A 274 -1.03 -3.69 17.64
C ASN A 274 -0.69 -4.16 16.24
N THR A 275 -0.14 -3.27 15.42
CA THR A 275 0.20 -3.53 14.02
C THR A 275 1.54 -2.88 13.70
N THR A 276 2.20 -3.38 12.67
CA THR A 276 3.38 -2.76 12.08
C THR A 276 2.99 -2.07 10.79
N LEU A 277 3.59 -0.92 10.48
CA LEU A 277 3.48 -0.27 9.18
C LEU A 277 4.81 -0.39 8.46
N SER A 278 4.84 -1.12 7.36
CA SER A 278 6.02 -1.25 6.51
C SER A 278 5.92 -0.29 5.34
N CYS A 279 7.04 0.29 4.96
CA CYS A 279 7.19 1.19 3.83
C CYS A 279 8.18 0.56 2.85
N THR A 280 7.74 0.41 1.60
CA THR A 280 8.56 -0.14 0.51
C THR A 280 8.68 0.87 -0.62
N PHE A 281 9.85 0.90 -1.26
CA PHE A 281 10.17 1.88 -2.29
C PHE A 281 11.09 1.26 -3.34
N ALA A 282 11.03 1.80 -4.56
CA ALA A 282 12.01 1.52 -5.60
C ALA A 282 12.23 2.79 -6.41
N TRP A 283 13.49 3.06 -6.78
CA TRP A 283 13.81 4.14 -7.70
C TRP A 283 13.17 3.86 -9.06
N GLY A 284 12.52 4.89 -9.60
CA GLY A 284 11.92 4.90 -10.93
C GLY A 284 12.56 5.95 -11.84
N PRO A 285 12.20 5.97 -13.13
CA PRO A 285 12.81 6.86 -14.12
C PRO A 285 12.59 8.36 -13.85
N ASN A 286 11.58 8.73 -13.05
CA ASN A 286 11.24 10.11 -12.73
C ASN A 286 11.59 10.49 -11.29
N SER A 287 12.53 9.77 -10.70
CA SER A 287 13.06 10.03 -9.35
C SER A 287 14.56 9.82 -9.38
N ASP A 288 15.30 10.62 -8.65
CA ASP A 288 16.74 10.59 -8.69
C ASP A 288 17.34 10.74 -7.30
N TYR A 289 18.52 10.18 -7.08
CA TYR A 289 19.36 10.41 -5.92
C TYR A 289 20.81 10.51 -6.38
N HIS A 290 21.48 11.59 -6.01
CA HIS A 290 22.90 11.73 -6.30
C HIS A 290 23.69 12.25 -5.10
N ILE A 291 24.94 11.79 -5.02
CA ILE A 291 25.97 12.35 -4.13
C ILE A 291 26.96 13.08 -4.99
N ARG A 292 27.17 14.36 -4.65
CA ARG A 292 28.24 15.16 -5.23
C ARG A 292 29.33 15.40 -4.21
N LEU A 293 30.57 15.29 -4.65
CA LEU A 293 31.77 15.68 -3.91
C LEU A 293 32.54 16.69 -4.76
N SER A 294 33.17 17.66 -4.13
CA SER A 294 34.06 18.59 -4.82
C SER A 294 35.17 19.07 -3.90
N GLY A 295 36.21 19.60 -4.52
CA GLY A 295 37.34 20.15 -3.79
C GLY A 295 38.27 20.93 -4.71
N THR A 296 39.30 21.49 -4.09
CA THR A 296 40.34 22.27 -4.76
C THR A 296 41.70 21.77 -4.33
N ASN A 297 42.71 22.09 -5.17
CA ASN A 297 44.11 21.72 -4.96
C ASN A 297 44.38 20.20 -5.01
N GLY A 298 43.65 19.49 -5.87
CA GLY A 298 43.81 18.06 -6.12
C GLY A 298 43.07 17.15 -5.13
N ALA A 299 43.13 15.85 -5.41
CA ALA A 299 42.64 14.77 -4.57
C ALA A 299 43.33 13.46 -4.96
N LEU A 300 43.66 12.65 -3.97
CA LEU A 300 44.13 11.27 -4.13
C LEU A 300 43.38 10.41 -3.12
N VAL A 301 42.29 9.79 -3.56
CA VAL A 301 41.41 8.99 -2.71
C VAL A 301 40.68 7.95 -3.53
N THR A 302 40.41 6.79 -2.95
CA THR A 302 39.53 5.80 -3.54
C THR A 302 38.17 5.84 -2.85
N LEU A 303 37.10 5.98 -3.61
CA LEU A 303 35.73 6.01 -3.11
C LEU A 303 35.08 4.63 -3.28
N GLN A 304 34.34 4.17 -2.27
CA GLN A 304 33.40 3.06 -2.41
C GLN A 304 32.00 3.56 -2.07
N PHE A 305 31.08 3.42 -3.01
CA PHE A 305 29.67 3.74 -2.81
C PHE A 305 28.92 2.54 -2.28
N TYR A 306 27.91 2.81 -1.45
CA TYR A 306 26.98 1.84 -0.92
C TYR A 306 25.55 2.36 -1.07
N VAL A 307 24.59 1.44 -1.14
CA VAL A 307 23.17 1.73 -0.99
C VAL A 307 22.69 1.25 0.38
N ASP A 308 21.94 2.10 1.09
CA ASP A 308 21.18 1.72 2.28
C ASP A 308 19.92 0.96 1.85
N LEU A 309 19.88 -0.34 2.14
CA LEU A 309 18.79 -1.23 1.75
C LEU A 309 17.43 -0.85 2.35
N ARG A 310 17.41 -0.04 3.41
CA ARG A 310 16.18 0.37 4.09
C ARG A 310 15.49 1.54 3.39
N PHE A 311 16.28 2.46 2.85
CA PHE A 311 15.81 3.74 2.29
C PHE A 311 16.17 3.96 0.81
N GLY A 312 16.95 3.08 0.21
CA GLY A 312 17.46 3.23 -1.15
C GLY A 312 18.45 4.38 -1.32
N SER A 313 18.96 4.95 -0.23
CA SER A 313 19.81 6.13 -0.24
C SER A 313 21.26 5.75 -0.47
N LEU A 314 21.98 6.52 -1.30
CA LEU A 314 23.41 6.31 -1.50
C LEU A 314 24.21 6.84 -0.32
N THR A 315 25.33 6.22 -0.01
CA THR A 315 26.37 6.72 0.91
C THR A 315 27.75 6.38 0.35
N VAL A 316 28.80 7.04 0.85
CA VAL A 316 30.16 6.88 0.36
C VAL A 316 31.15 6.71 1.51
N GLN A 317 32.11 5.81 1.32
CA GLN A 317 33.24 5.61 2.22
C GLN A 317 34.56 5.76 1.47
N TYR A 318 35.60 6.17 2.19
CA TYR A 318 36.96 6.20 1.68
C TYR A 318 37.63 4.88 1.97
N VAL A 319 38.12 4.21 0.93
CA VAL A 319 38.84 2.94 1.08
C VAL A 319 40.36 3.19 0.99
N PRO A 320 41.16 2.47 1.78
CA PRO A 320 42.62 2.57 1.75
C PRO A 320 43.23 2.26 0.38
#